data_AF-A0A821FPE6-F1
#
_entry.id   AF-A0A821FPE6-F1
#
_cell.length_a   1.000
_cell.length_b   1.000
_cell.length_c   1.000
_cell.angle_alpha   90.00
_cell.angle_beta   90.00
_cell.angle_gamma   90.00
#
_symmetry.space_group_name_H-M   'P 1'
#
loop_
_entity.id
_entity.type
_entity.pdbx_description
1 polymer ?
#
loop_
_entity_poly.entity_id
_entity_poly.type
_entity_poly.pdbx_seq_one_letter_code
_entity_poly.pdbx_strand_id
1 'polypeptide(L)'
;MQEYPRSKESYDEALRHCSELPQDHPYVYYLYIPFGKTLRIMKEYNQAIDYHTQGLNFIKKEYIFGHYALARAHRALGLDYAEICQYELALKYLKEAFAIYNTMEWTNLLPARKQKMAEEIERIQNNLAMPVLAQQSEKNRKRKTSKI
;
A
#
# COMPACT_ATOMS: atom_id res chain seq x y z
N MET A 1 -1.08 0.07 21.60
CA MET A 1 -0.65 1.44 21.19
C MET A 1 0.85 1.71 21.41
N GLN A 2 1.63 0.84 22.09
CA GLN A 2 3.06 1.06 22.36
C GLN A 2 4.03 0.62 21.23
N GLU A 3 3.56 -0.07 20.19
CA GLU A 3 4.46 -0.57 19.14
C GLU A 3 4.80 0.48 18.07
N TYR A 4 3.97 1.52 17.89
CA TYR A 4 4.16 2.52 16.83
C TYR A 4 5.41 3.41 17.01
N PRO A 5 5.72 3.92 18.22
CA PRO A 5 6.93 4.72 18.43
C PRO A 5 8.20 3.88 18.22
N ARG A 6 8.23 2.66 18.75
CA ARG A 6 9.35 1.71 18.56
C ARG A 6 9.54 1.32 17.11
N SER A 7 8.44 1.16 16.39
CA SER A 7 8.44 0.87 14.96
C SER A 7 9.05 2.03 14.18
N LYS A 8 8.66 3.27 14.45
CA LYS A 8 9.23 4.45 13.80
C LYS A 8 10.72 4.61 14.10
N GLU A 9 11.12 4.48 15.36
CA GLU A 9 12.51 4.62 15.80
C GLU A 9 13.42 3.55 15.16
N SER A 10 12.99 2.29 15.14
CA SER A 10 13.70 1.19 14.45
C SER A 10 13.80 1.41 12.94
N TYR A 11 12.82 2.09 12.33
CA TYR A 11 12.87 2.45 10.90
C TYR A 11 13.72 3.68 10.61
N ASP A 12 13.73 4.68 11.49
CA ASP A 12 14.62 5.85 11.38
C ASP A 12 16.09 5.41 11.48
N GLU A 13 16.39 4.41 12.32
CA GLU A 13 17.71 3.76 12.35
C GLU A 13 18.02 3.00 11.05
N ALA A 14 17.06 2.21 10.53
CA ALA A 14 17.24 1.51 9.26
C ALA A 14 17.45 2.47 8.07
N LEU A 15 16.78 3.63 8.08
CA LEU A 15 16.96 4.71 7.10
C LEU A 15 18.32 5.38 7.24
N ARG A 16 18.80 5.63 8.46
CA ARG A 16 20.16 6.15 8.69
C ARG A 16 21.21 5.19 8.12
N HIS A 17 21.11 3.90 8.43
CA HIS A 17 22.00 2.89 7.86
C HIS A 17 21.88 2.78 6.33
N CYS A 18 20.69 2.97 5.76
CA CYS A 18 20.50 3.00 4.31
C CYS A 18 20.97 4.29 3.64
N SER A 19 20.99 5.42 4.35
CA SER A 19 21.51 6.69 3.84
C SER A 19 23.03 6.68 3.64
N GLU A 20 23.71 5.74 4.30
CA GLU A 20 25.14 5.46 4.12
C GLU A 20 25.40 4.52 2.92
N LEU A 21 24.35 3.89 2.38
CA LEU A 21 24.44 3.02 1.20
C LEU A 21 24.17 3.82 -0.09
N PRO A 22 24.78 3.43 -1.22
CA PRO A 22 24.38 3.93 -2.53
C PRO A 22 22.87 3.78 -2.75
N GLN A 23 22.22 4.79 -3.34
CA GLN A 23 20.76 4.81 -3.53
C GLN A 23 20.25 3.66 -4.42
N ASP A 24 21.14 3.07 -5.21
CA ASP A 24 20.95 1.89 -6.06
C ASP A 24 21.23 0.56 -5.37
N HIS A 25 21.57 0.57 -4.07
CA HIS A 25 21.84 -0.64 -3.33
C HIS A 25 20.55 -1.45 -3.06
N PRO A 26 20.46 -2.75 -3.45
CA PRO A 26 19.26 -3.60 -3.31
C PRO A 26 18.62 -3.59 -1.92
N TYR A 27 19.42 -3.44 -0.87
CA TYR A 27 18.98 -3.39 0.53
C TYR A 27 18.07 -2.20 0.86
N VAL A 28 18.33 -1.04 0.26
CA VAL A 28 17.54 0.19 0.47
C VAL A 28 16.09 -0.03 0.00
N TYR A 29 15.91 -0.81 -1.07
CA TYR A 29 14.61 -1.09 -1.68
C TYR A 29 13.76 -2.07 -0.90
N TYR A 30 14.36 -2.99 -0.14
CA TYR A 30 13.63 -3.88 0.76
C TYR A 30 12.88 -3.12 1.85
N LEU A 31 13.33 -1.88 2.17
CA LEU A 31 12.70 -1.05 3.20
C LEU A 31 11.52 -0.22 2.69
N TYR A 32 11.43 0.07 1.39
CA TYR A 32 10.38 0.94 0.85
C TYR A 32 8.95 0.43 1.10
N ILE A 33 8.71 -0.88 0.91
CA ILE A 33 7.37 -1.45 1.14
C ILE A 33 6.98 -1.49 2.63
N PRO A 34 7.82 -2.00 3.55
CA PRO A 34 7.58 -1.88 4.99
C PRO A 34 7.42 -0.43 5.45
N PHE A 35 8.25 0.50 4.96
CA PHE A 35 8.22 1.89 5.39
C PHE A 35 6.91 2.58 5.00
N GLY A 36 6.49 2.47 3.74
CA GLY A 36 5.21 3.04 3.33
C GLY A 36 4.03 2.39 4.08
N LYS A 37 4.14 1.10 4.47
CA LYS A 37 3.11 0.46 5.31
C LYS A 37 3.04 1.13 6.69
N THR A 38 4.17 1.42 7.32
CA THR A 38 4.24 2.11 8.60
C THR A 38 3.66 3.51 8.51
N LEU A 39 4.06 4.27 7.48
CA LEU A 39 3.51 5.60 7.22
C LEU A 39 2.00 5.57 7.01
N ARG A 40 1.47 4.60 6.27
CA ARG A 40 0.01 4.41 6.15
C ARG A 40 -0.64 4.17 7.51
N ILE A 41 -0.06 3.34 8.36
CA ILE A 41 -0.59 3.08 9.72
C ILE A 41 -0.57 4.37 10.55
N MET A 42 0.46 5.21 10.37
CA MET A 42 0.56 6.55 10.96
C MET A 42 -0.35 7.59 10.28
N LYS A 43 -1.11 7.20 9.25
CA LYS A 43 -1.99 8.06 8.45
C LYS A 43 -1.24 9.13 7.64
N GLU A 44 0.05 8.93 7.41
CA GLU A 44 0.92 9.74 6.55
C GLU A 44 0.85 9.24 5.10
N TYR A 45 -0.36 9.23 4.54
CA TYR A 45 -0.65 8.55 3.26
C TYR A 45 0.14 9.07 2.07
N ASN A 46 0.39 10.39 1.99
CA ASN A 46 1.15 10.96 0.87
C ASN A 46 2.61 10.50 0.86
N GLN A 47 3.23 10.41 2.05
CA GLN A 47 4.58 9.85 2.15
C GLN A 47 4.54 8.34 1.89
N ALA A 48 3.51 7.63 2.36
CA ALA A 48 3.37 6.20 2.09
C ALA A 48 3.33 5.89 0.58
N ILE A 49 2.57 6.71 -0.17
CA ILE A 49 2.47 6.64 -1.63
C ILE A 49 3.83 6.86 -2.29
N ASP A 50 4.60 7.85 -1.85
CA ASP A 50 5.93 8.13 -2.41
C ASP A 50 6.84 6.91 -2.25
N TYR A 51 6.94 6.38 -1.03
CA TYR A 51 7.77 5.20 -0.74
C TYR A 51 7.30 3.93 -1.46
N HIS A 52 5.99 3.66 -1.54
CA HIS A 52 5.49 2.53 -2.31
C HIS A 52 5.71 2.70 -3.81
N THR A 53 5.68 3.93 -4.33
CA THR A 53 5.97 4.23 -5.74
C THR A 53 7.44 3.98 -6.05
N GLN A 54 8.35 4.43 -5.17
CA GLN A 54 9.78 4.14 -5.29
C GLN A 54 10.05 2.62 -5.25
N GLY A 55 9.42 1.91 -4.32
CA GLY A 55 9.49 0.43 -4.25
C GLY A 55 8.97 -0.24 -5.51
N LEU A 56 7.84 0.22 -6.05
CA LEU A 56 7.27 -0.32 -7.28
C LEU A 56 8.20 -0.11 -8.49
N ASN A 57 8.77 1.08 -8.63
CA ASN A 57 9.68 1.41 -9.73
C ASN A 57 10.94 0.55 -9.69
N PHE A 58 11.48 0.30 -8.50
CA PHE A 58 12.62 -0.60 -8.35
C PHE A 58 12.28 -2.04 -8.71
N ILE A 59 11.16 -2.58 -8.18
CA ILE A 59 10.71 -3.94 -8.51
C ILE A 59 10.56 -4.11 -10.02
N LYS A 60 10.03 -3.09 -10.73
CA LYS A 60 9.88 -3.10 -12.19
C LYS A 60 11.21 -3.04 -12.92
N LYS A 61 12.13 -2.19 -12.46
CA LYS A 61 13.44 -1.99 -13.10
C LYS A 61 14.31 -3.23 -13.00
N GLU A 62 14.45 -3.77 -11.80
CA GLU A 62 15.39 -4.85 -11.55
C GLU A 62 14.77 -6.24 -11.77
N TYR A 63 13.44 -6.35 -11.71
CA TYR A 63 12.70 -7.63 -11.83
C TYR A 63 13.13 -8.72 -10.81
N ILE A 64 13.92 -8.36 -9.80
CA ILE A 64 14.58 -9.29 -8.87
C ILE A 64 13.58 -10.00 -7.93
N PHE A 65 12.45 -9.36 -7.61
CA PHE A 65 11.56 -9.84 -6.55
C PHE A 65 10.31 -10.59 -7.05
N GLY A 66 10.24 -10.82 -8.36
CA GLY A 66 9.18 -11.57 -9.01
C GLY A 66 7.79 -10.95 -8.88
N HIS A 67 6.80 -11.66 -9.43
CA HIS A 67 5.44 -11.17 -9.53
C HIS A 67 4.81 -10.87 -8.16
N TYR A 68 5.19 -11.56 -7.08
CA TYR A 68 4.53 -11.43 -5.77
C TYR A 68 4.82 -10.08 -5.12
N ALA A 69 6.08 -9.63 -5.19
CA ALA A 69 6.47 -8.30 -4.71
C ALA A 69 5.77 -7.20 -5.51
N LEU A 70 5.65 -7.40 -6.83
CA LEU A 70 4.95 -6.49 -7.73
C LEU A 70 3.47 -6.35 -7.31
N ALA A 71 2.75 -7.45 -7.16
CA ALA A 71 1.35 -7.45 -6.71
C ALA A 71 1.18 -6.78 -5.34
N ARG A 72 2.12 -7.02 -4.41
CA ARG A 72 2.08 -6.43 -3.07
C ARG A 72 2.26 -4.91 -3.13
N ALA A 73 3.16 -4.40 -3.97
CA ALA A 73 3.40 -2.97 -4.15
C ALA A 73 2.19 -2.28 -4.79
N HIS A 74 1.62 -2.85 -5.85
CA HIS A 74 0.37 -2.36 -6.45
C HIS A 74 -0.77 -2.34 -5.43
N ARG A 75 -0.96 -3.40 -4.63
CA ARG A 75 -2.00 -3.42 -3.61
C ARG A 75 -1.80 -2.32 -2.56
N ALA A 76 -0.56 -2.09 -2.14
CA ALA A 76 -0.23 -1.10 -1.12
C ALA A 76 -0.57 0.32 -1.60
N LEU A 77 -0.15 0.70 -2.81
CA LEU A 77 -0.56 1.94 -3.46
C LEU A 77 -2.07 2.07 -3.58
N GLY A 78 -2.75 1.00 -4.01
CA GLY A 78 -4.20 1.00 -4.15
C GLY A 78 -4.94 1.32 -2.85
N LEU A 79 -4.43 0.80 -1.72
CA LEU A 79 -4.99 1.10 -0.40
C LEU A 79 -4.67 2.54 0.03
N ASP A 80 -3.44 3.02 -0.19
CA ASP A 80 -3.05 4.38 0.19
C ASP A 80 -3.83 5.45 -0.60
N TYR A 81 -4.04 5.24 -1.91
CA TYR A 81 -4.87 6.11 -2.75
C TYR A 81 -6.35 6.12 -2.29
N ALA A 82 -6.88 4.97 -1.85
CA ALA A 82 -8.24 4.90 -1.31
C ALA A 82 -8.39 5.75 -0.03
N GLU A 83 -7.37 5.79 0.82
CA GLU A 83 -7.35 6.58 2.06
C GLU A 83 -7.32 8.10 1.80
N ILE A 84 -6.74 8.53 0.68
CA ILE A 84 -6.78 9.92 0.23
C ILE A 84 -7.95 10.25 -0.71
N CYS A 85 -8.89 9.31 -0.91
CA CYS A 85 -10.07 9.44 -1.76
C CYS A 85 -9.78 9.58 -3.26
N GLN A 86 -8.60 9.17 -3.72
CA GLN A 86 -8.29 9.08 -5.15
C GLN A 86 -8.71 7.70 -5.66
N TYR A 87 -10.02 7.48 -5.76
CA TYR A 87 -10.59 6.15 -5.96
C TYR A 87 -10.31 5.56 -7.35
N GLU A 88 -10.13 6.40 -8.38
CA GLU A 88 -9.75 5.96 -9.73
C GLU A 88 -8.37 5.31 -9.73
N LEU A 89 -7.39 5.97 -9.10
CA LEU A 89 -6.04 5.44 -8.94
C LEU A 89 -6.04 4.21 -8.02
N ALA A 90 -6.81 4.25 -6.93
CA ALA A 90 -6.97 3.11 -6.04
C ALA A 90 -7.46 1.86 -6.79
N LEU A 91 -8.51 2.00 -7.61
CA LEU A 91 -9.06 0.90 -8.41
C LEU A 91 -8.07 0.38 -9.43
N LYS A 92 -7.37 1.28 -10.13
CA LYS A 92 -6.34 0.89 -11.11
C LYS A 92 -5.31 -0.03 -10.45
N TYR A 93 -4.70 0.42 -9.36
CA TYR A 93 -3.66 -0.32 -8.66
C TYR A 93 -4.16 -1.62 -8.02
N LEU A 94 -5.37 -1.63 -7.45
CA LEU A 94 -5.94 -2.87 -6.89
C LEU A 94 -6.29 -3.90 -7.95
N LYS A 95 -6.79 -3.48 -9.11
CA LYS A 95 -7.08 -4.39 -10.24
C LYS A 95 -5.78 -4.98 -10.80
N GLU A 96 -4.73 -4.19 -10.95
CA GLU A 96 -3.40 -4.66 -11.35
C GLU A 96 -2.86 -5.70 -10.35
N ALA A 97 -2.94 -5.42 -9.05
CA ALA A 97 -2.53 -6.37 -8.01
C ALA A 97 -3.35 -7.68 -8.06
N PHE A 98 -4.67 -7.58 -8.23
CA PHE A 98 -5.56 -8.73 -8.29
C PHE A 98 -5.30 -9.60 -9.52
N ALA A 99 -5.06 -8.99 -10.69
CA ALA A 99 -4.68 -9.69 -11.91
C ALA A 99 -3.39 -10.49 -11.69
N ILE A 100 -2.35 -9.86 -11.14
CA ILE A 100 -1.06 -10.52 -10.88
C ILE A 100 -1.21 -11.65 -9.85
N TYR A 101 -2.02 -11.49 -8.79
CA TYR A 101 -2.28 -12.58 -7.85
C TYR A 101 -3.03 -13.76 -8.49
N ASN A 102 -3.90 -13.52 -9.48
CA ASN A 102 -4.61 -14.59 -10.17
C ASN A 102 -3.71 -15.38 -11.13
N THR A 103 -2.64 -14.79 -11.66
CA THR A 103 -1.68 -15.51 -12.51
C THR A 103 -0.72 -16.40 -11.70
N MET A 104 -0.65 -16.23 -10.38
CA MET A 104 0.24 -17.01 -9.51
C MET A 104 -0.45 -18.29 -9.02
N GLU A 105 -0.32 -19.38 -9.75
CA GLU A 105 -0.87 -20.69 -9.34
C GLU A 105 -0.38 -21.12 -7.95
N TRP A 106 0.90 -20.92 -7.62
CA TRP A 106 1.47 -21.32 -6.31
C TRP A 106 1.00 -20.46 -5.14
N THR A 107 0.51 -19.23 -5.39
CA THR A 107 0.00 -18.42 -4.28
C THR A 107 -1.30 -18.96 -3.74
N ASN A 108 -1.94 -19.86 -4.51
CA ASN A 108 -3.19 -20.54 -4.21
C ASN A 108 -4.07 -19.64 -3.33
N LEU A 109 -4.25 -18.41 -3.81
CA LEU A 109 -4.77 -17.31 -3.00
C LEU A 109 -6.08 -17.83 -2.42
N LEU A 110 -6.10 -18.09 -1.10
CA LEU A 110 -7.22 -18.79 -0.46
C LEU A 110 -8.53 -18.18 -0.98
N PRO A 111 -9.58 -18.97 -1.27
CA PRO A 111 -10.84 -18.42 -1.78
C PRO A 111 -11.31 -17.19 -0.97
N ALA A 112 -11.12 -17.22 0.35
CA ALA A 112 -11.36 -16.10 1.26
C ALA A 112 -10.53 -14.83 0.97
N ARG A 113 -9.26 -14.97 0.57
CA ARG A 113 -8.39 -13.84 0.20
C ARG A 113 -8.75 -13.26 -1.16
N LYS A 114 -9.16 -14.09 -2.13
CA LYS A 114 -9.69 -13.63 -3.42
C LYS A 114 -10.99 -12.85 -3.23
N GLN A 115 -11.90 -13.43 -2.45
CA GLN A 115 -13.15 -12.79 -2.06
C GLN A 115 -12.89 -11.44 -1.38
N LYS A 116 -12.00 -11.39 -0.38
CA LYS A 116 -11.66 -10.16 0.32
C LYS A 116 -11.12 -9.07 -0.62
N MET A 117 -10.29 -9.42 -1.60
CA MET A 117 -9.80 -8.44 -2.58
C MET A 117 -10.90 -7.98 -3.54
N ALA A 118 -11.82 -8.87 -3.93
CA ALA A 118 -12.98 -8.49 -4.73
C ALA A 118 -13.91 -7.52 -3.97
N GLU A 119 -14.21 -7.82 -2.71
CA GLU A 119 -14.97 -6.94 -1.81
C GLU A 119 -14.28 -5.59 -1.60
N GLU A 120 -12.95 -5.57 -1.45
CA GLU A 120 -12.16 -4.34 -1.36
C GLU A 120 -12.32 -3.47 -2.63
N ILE A 121 -12.25 -4.08 -3.81
CA ILE A 121 -12.42 -3.40 -5.10
C ILE A 121 -13.85 -2.88 -5.26
N GLU A 122 -14.85 -3.71 -4.97
CA GLU A 122 -16.27 -3.33 -5.06
C GLU A 122 -16.59 -2.17 -4.11
N ARG A 123 -16.09 -2.22 -2.86
CA ARG A 123 -16.24 -1.13 -1.91
C ARG A 123 -15.68 0.18 -2.43
N ILE A 124 -14.51 0.16 -3.09
CA ILE A 124 -13.91 1.37 -3.66
C ILE A 124 -14.69 1.85 -4.88
N GLN A 125 -15.20 0.93 -5.71
CA GLN A 125 -16.07 1.25 -6.83
C GLN A 125 -17.35 1.96 -6.36
N ASN A 126 -17.95 1.50 -5.27
CA ASN A 126 -19.11 2.13 -4.66
C ASN A 126 -18.77 3.52 -4.13
N ASN A 127 -17.64 3.70 -3.45
CA ASN A 127 -17.21 5.04 -2.99
C ASN A 127 -16.97 6.00 -4.15
N LEU A 128 -16.40 5.52 -5.27
CA LEU A 128 -16.20 6.32 -6.47
C LEU A 128 -17.54 6.79 -7.06
N ALA A 129 -18.58 5.96 -7.02
CA ALA A 129 -19.92 6.30 -7.51
C ALA A 129 -20.68 7.29 -6.61
N MET A 130 -20.25 7.50 -5.36
CA MET A 130 -20.86 8.46 -4.45
C MET A 130 -20.52 9.90 -4.84
N PRO A 131 -21.43 10.87 -4.62
CA PRO A 131 -21.12 12.28 -4.81
C PRO A 131 -19.99 12.73 -3.87
N VAL A 132 -19.15 13.67 -4.31
CA VAL A 132 -17.93 14.11 -3.60
C VAL A 132 -18.17 14.48 -2.12
N LEU A 133 -19.31 15.13 -1.83
CA LEU A 133 -19.70 15.48 -0.46
C LEU A 133 -19.92 14.25 0.44
N ALA A 134 -20.46 13.17 -0.12
CA ALA A 134 -20.66 11.91 0.59
C ALA A 134 -19.35 11.14 0.80
N GLN A 135 -18.42 11.22 -0.16
CA GLN A 135 -17.08 10.63 -0.01
C GLN A 135 -16.31 11.26 1.18
N GLN A 136 -16.39 12.60 1.30
CA GLN A 136 -15.74 13.33 2.39
C GLN A 136 -16.40 13.06 3.76
N SER A 137 -17.73 12.97 3.81
CA SER A 137 -18.45 12.68 5.06
C SER A 137 -18.16 11.26 5.56
N GLU A 138 -18.10 10.26 4.66
CA GLU A 138 -17.77 8.89 5.00
C GLU A 138 -16.32 8.76 5.49
N LYS A 139 -15.38 9.46 4.84
CA LYS A 139 -13.99 9.56 5.28
C LYS A 139 -13.90 10.11 6.71
N ASN A 140 -14.61 11.19 6.98
CA ASN A 140 -14.62 11.83 8.30
C ASN A 140 -15.24 10.92 9.37
N ARG A 141 -16.27 10.12 9.02
CA ARG A 141 -16.84 9.10 9.89
C ARG A 141 -15.82 8.01 10.24
N LYS A 142 -15.13 7.45 9.25
CA LYS A 142 -14.09 6.42 9.44
C LYS A 142 -12.92 6.91 10.30
N ARG A 143 -12.52 8.19 10.15
CA ARG A 143 -11.47 8.80 10.97
C ARG A 143 -11.86 8.93 12.45
N LYS A 144 -13.14 9.19 12.75
CA LYS A 144 -13.65 9.31 14.13
C LYS A 144 -13.73 7.96 14.84
N THR A 145 -14.16 6.91 14.16
CA THR A 145 -14.29 5.56 14.75
C THR A 145 -12.94 4.87 14.99
N SER A 146 -11.87 5.31 14.34
CA SER A 146 -10.50 4.78 14.51
C SER A 146 -9.74 5.38 15.71
N LYS A 147 -10.34 6.32 16.46
CA LYS A 147 -9.72 6.98 17.63
C LYS A 147 -10.16 6.42 18.99
N ILE A 148 -11.00 5.38 19.00
CA ILE A 148 -11.47 4.64 20.18
C ILE A 148 -10.70 3.32 20.23
#